data_AF-A0A2V8M2M3-F1
#
_entry.id   AF-A0A2V8M2M3-F1
#
_cell.length_a   1.000
_cell.length_b   1.000
_cell.length_c   1.000
_cell.angle_alpha   90.00
_cell.angle_beta   90.00
_cell.angle_gamma   90.00
#
_symmetry.space_group_name_H-M   'P 1'
#
loop_
_entity.id
_entity.type
_entity.pdbx_description
1 polymer ?
#
loop_
_entity_poly.entity_id
_entity_poly.type
_entity_poly.pdbx_seq_one_letter_code
_entity_poly.pdbx_strand_id
1 'polypeptide(L)'
;MDSVGRPRQSAKRRRNTMETRLFLDSQIREDHNALDLWTANYSLVNDRLARHYGISGLAGSQFRRFTLNDNNRAGILGQGSFLTVSSMANRTSPVTRGKMILMIFFGIIPPDPPPNVKPLNTDNNLPMRARMEQHRSNPACANCHITFEPLGIALENFNSSGQWRNTDDGSPIDASGAFVDGTKFNGPAEL
;
A
#
# COMPACT_ATOMS: atom_id res chain seq x y z
N MET A 1 7.69 24.64 26.60
CA MET A 1 6.62 23.64 26.50
C MET A 1 6.11 23.74 25.07
N ASP A 2 6.23 22.77 24.17
CA ASP A 2 5.96 21.33 24.32
C ASP A 2 7.02 20.42 23.69
N SER A 3 7.43 19.43 24.47
CA SER A 3 8.04 18.19 24.02
C SER A 3 6.93 17.13 23.87
N VAL A 4 7.28 15.95 23.36
CA VAL A 4 6.51 14.68 23.38
C VAL A 4 5.71 14.35 22.11
N GLY A 5 6.37 13.70 21.14
CA GLY A 5 5.68 13.04 20.00
C GLY A 5 6.58 12.32 18.97
N ARG A 6 7.84 12.76 18.80
CA ARG A 6 8.73 12.30 17.72
C ARG A 6 9.41 10.90 17.82
N PRO A 7 9.52 10.18 18.96
CA PRO A 7 10.32 8.93 19.00
C PRO A 7 9.66 7.72 18.32
N ARG A 8 8.33 7.60 18.35
CA ARG A 8 7.64 6.37 17.93
C ARG A 8 7.53 6.22 16.41
N GLN A 9 7.35 7.35 15.71
CA GLN A 9 7.24 7.39 14.24
C GLN A 9 8.57 7.03 13.56
N SER A 10 9.70 7.45 14.12
CA SER A 10 11.03 7.12 13.60
C SER A 10 11.35 5.63 13.74
N ALA A 11 10.96 5.00 14.86
CA ALA A 11 11.18 3.58 15.08
C ALA A 11 10.35 2.69 14.14
N LYS A 12 9.08 3.03 13.89
CA LYS A 12 8.24 2.30 12.92
C LYS A 12 8.81 2.42 11.51
N ARG A 13 9.15 3.63 11.08
CA ARG A 13 9.77 3.88 9.77
C ARG A 13 11.05 3.06 9.61
N ARG A 14 11.94 3.06 10.61
CA ARG A 14 13.19 2.26 10.58
C ARG A 14 12.92 0.77 10.40
N ARG A 15 11.93 0.20 11.10
CA ARG A 15 11.58 -1.23 10.95
C ARG A 15 11.01 -1.55 9.58
N ASN A 16 10.06 -0.76 9.07
CA ASN A 16 9.49 -0.96 7.74
C ASN A 16 10.57 -0.84 6.66
N THR A 17 11.48 0.14 6.77
CA THR A 17 12.61 0.26 5.84
C THR A 17 13.58 -0.92 5.95
N MET A 18 13.80 -1.46 7.15
CA MET A 18 14.67 -2.63 7.34
C MET A 18 14.10 -3.87 6.69
N GLU A 19 12.79 -4.14 6.87
CA GLU A 19 12.08 -5.21 6.16
C GLU A 19 12.35 -5.17 4.67
N THR A 20 12.09 -4.03 4.01
CA THR A 20 12.27 -3.90 2.56
C THR A 20 13.72 -4.07 2.13
N ARG A 21 14.67 -3.52 2.89
CA ARG A 21 16.08 -3.70 2.58
C ARG A 21 16.51 -5.15 2.64
N LEU A 22 16.13 -5.87 3.70
CA LEU A 22 16.48 -7.28 3.86
C LEU A 22 15.74 -8.16 2.84
N PHE A 23 14.49 -7.82 2.52
CA PHE A 23 13.73 -8.48 1.47
C PHE A 23 14.41 -8.34 0.11
N LEU A 24 14.72 -7.12 -0.33
CA LEU A 24 15.40 -6.87 -1.61
C LEU A 24 16.82 -7.48 -1.64
N ASP A 25 17.56 -7.40 -0.54
CA ASP A 25 18.87 -8.06 -0.42
C ASP A 25 18.74 -9.58 -0.58
N SER A 26 17.69 -10.19 0.00
CA SER A 26 17.42 -11.62 -0.19
C SER A 26 17.08 -11.95 -1.64
N GLN A 27 16.30 -11.11 -2.34
CA GLN A 27 15.96 -11.34 -3.76
C GLN A 27 17.23 -11.44 -4.62
N ILE A 28 18.14 -10.50 -4.42
CA ILE A 28 19.37 -10.40 -5.23
C ILE A 28 20.38 -11.48 -4.85
N ARG A 29 20.65 -11.69 -3.56
CA ARG A 29 21.70 -12.61 -3.12
C ARG A 29 21.38 -14.08 -3.33
N GLU A 30 20.10 -14.41 -3.30
CA GLU A 30 19.62 -15.78 -3.48
C GLU A 30 19.14 -16.05 -4.92
N ASP A 31 19.33 -15.09 -5.84
CA ASP A 31 18.98 -15.21 -7.27
C ASP A 31 17.51 -15.60 -7.50
N HIS A 32 16.60 -14.93 -6.79
CA HIS A 32 15.16 -15.16 -6.92
C HIS A 32 14.62 -14.61 -8.24
N ASN A 33 13.46 -15.12 -8.66
CA ASN A 33 12.79 -14.60 -9.84
C ASN A 33 12.34 -13.14 -9.59
N ALA A 34 12.48 -12.26 -10.58
CA ALA A 34 12.02 -10.88 -10.44
C ALA A 34 10.53 -10.77 -10.07
N LEU A 35 9.70 -11.75 -10.47
CA LEU A 35 8.29 -11.84 -10.08
C LEU A 35 8.08 -12.02 -8.57
N ASP A 36 9.05 -12.57 -7.85
CA ASP A 36 8.98 -12.74 -6.39
C ASP A 36 8.98 -11.40 -5.65
N LEU A 37 9.42 -10.31 -6.29
CA LEU A 37 9.19 -8.96 -5.76
C LEU A 37 7.70 -8.69 -5.50
N TRP A 38 6.82 -9.35 -6.25
CA TRP A 38 5.37 -9.20 -6.16
C TRP A 38 4.71 -10.38 -5.45
N THR A 39 5.15 -11.61 -5.74
CA THR A 39 4.45 -12.83 -5.33
C THR A 39 5.05 -13.53 -4.12
N ALA A 40 6.19 -13.08 -3.58
CA ALA A 40 6.84 -13.76 -2.47
C ALA A 40 5.89 -13.93 -1.27
N ASN A 41 5.72 -15.19 -0.84
CA ASN A 41 4.91 -15.57 0.31
C ASN A 41 5.69 -15.47 1.63
N TYR A 42 6.73 -14.64 1.71
CA TYR A 42 7.53 -14.45 2.91
C TYR A 42 7.92 -12.99 3.10
N SER A 43 8.22 -12.63 4.34
CA SER A 43 8.84 -11.36 4.68
C SER A 43 9.95 -11.54 5.72
N LEU A 44 10.76 -10.49 5.88
CA LEU A 44 11.82 -10.41 6.88
C LEU A 44 11.28 -9.56 8.03
N VAL A 45 10.94 -10.20 9.14
CA VAL A 45 10.22 -9.55 10.25
C VAL A 45 10.88 -9.83 11.60
N ASN A 46 10.74 -8.88 12.53
CA ASN A 46 11.02 -9.07 13.96
C ASN A 46 9.72 -9.04 14.78
N ASP A 47 9.80 -9.20 16.11
CA ASP A 47 8.63 -9.26 17.00
C ASP A 47 7.67 -8.07 16.86
N ARG A 48 8.20 -6.85 16.69
CA ARG A 48 7.39 -5.63 16.62
C ARG A 48 6.72 -5.48 15.26
N LEU A 49 7.37 -5.88 14.18
CA LEU A 49 6.78 -5.86 12.84
C LEU A 49 5.77 -6.99 12.68
N ALA A 50 6.06 -8.19 13.21
CA ALA A 50 5.13 -9.30 13.27
C ALA A 50 3.82 -8.92 13.95
N ARG A 51 3.88 -8.30 15.14
CA ARG A 51 2.70 -7.77 15.83
C ARG A 51 1.95 -6.72 15.03
N HIS A 52 2.66 -5.87 14.29
CA HIS A 52 2.05 -4.86 13.41
C HIS A 52 1.27 -5.50 12.26
N TYR A 53 1.69 -6.69 11.81
CA TYR A 53 1.01 -7.48 10.78
C TYR A 53 0.01 -8.50 11.33
N GLY A 54 -0.15 -8.61 12.65
CA GLY A 54 -1.01 -9.64 13.25
C GLY A 54 -0.40 -11.04 13.26
N ILE A 55 0.91 -11.16 13.02
CA ILE A 55 1.66 -12.42 13.07
C ILE A 55 2.05 -12.73 14.53
N SER A 56 1.70 -13.93 15.00
CA SER A 56 2.04 -14.44 16.33
C SER A 56 3.28 -15.35 16.32
N GLY A 57 3.81 -15.70 17.49
CA GLY A 57 4.88 -16.70 17.63
C GLY A 57 6.32 -16.20 17.42
N LEU A 58 6.53 -14.89 17.22
CA LEU A 58 7.87 -14.31 17.04
C LEU A 58 8.27 -13.44 18.24
N ALA A 59 9.44 -13.72 18.81
CA ALA A 59 10.02 -12.96 19.94
C ALA A 59 11.43 -12.46 19.65
N GLY A 60 11.77 -11.25 20.11
CA GLY A 60 13.09 -10.64 19.94
C GLY A 60 13.19 -9.66 18.77
N SER A 61 14.23 -8.83 18.83
CA SER A 61 14.46 -7.69 17.92
C SER A 61 15.06 -8.05 16.57
N GLN A 62 15.60 -9.27 16.44
CA GLN A 62 16.26 -9.75 15.22
C GLN A 62 15.24 -10.01 14.12
N PHE A 63 15.60 -9.60 12.90
CA PHE A 63 14.82 -9.88 11.70
C PHE A 63 15.12 -11.30 11.21
N ARG A 64 14.08 -12.01 10.79
CA ARG A 64 14.18 -13.36 10.23
C ARG A 64 13.13 -13.56 9.16
N ARG A 65 13.42 -14.47 8.22
CA ARG A 65 12.47 -14.91 7.21
C ARG A 65 11.29 -15.59 7.91
N PHE A 66 10.09 -15.20 7.51
CA PHE A 66 8.84 -15.78 8.00
C PHE A 66 7.90 -15.97 6.81
N THR A 67 7.41 -17.19 6.62
CA THR A 67 6.40 -17.51 5.60
C THR A 67 5.05 -16.93 6.03
N LEU A 68 4.49 -16.09 5.18
CA LEU A 68 3.19 -15.47 5.34
C LEU A 68 2.10 -16.46 4.91
N ASN A 69 1.06 -16.57 5.73
CA ASN A 69 -0.15 -17.34 5.39
C ASN A 69 -1.24 -16.45 4.76
N ASP A 70 -0.92 -15.17 4.51
CA ASP A 70 -1.84 -14.16 3.98
C ASP A 70 -1.31 -13.67 2.62
N ASN A 71 -1.93 -14.15 1.54
CA ASN A 71 -1.56 -13.77 0.17
C ASN A 71 -1.76 -12.28 -0.10
N ASN A 72 -2.59 -11.58 0.69
CA ASN A 72 -2.78 -10.14 0.51
C ASN A 72 -1.51 -9.34 0.85
N ARG A 73 -0.59 -9.92 1.61
CA ARG A 73 0.68 -9.30 2.01
C ARG A 73 1.86 -9.82 1.20
N ALA A 74 1.61 -10.43 0.04
CA ALA A 74 2.67 -10.92 -0.82
C ALA A 74 3.60 -9.79 -1.30
N GLY A 75 4.89 -10.13 -1.40
CA GLY A 75 5.90 -9.28 -2.00
C GLY A 75 6.00 -7.87 -1.38
N ILE A 76 6.43 -6.93 -2.21
CA ILE A 76 6.72 -5.55 -1.83
C ILE A 76 5.45 -4.70 -1.63
N LEU A 77 4.36 -5.02 -2.32
CA LEU A 77 3.09 -4.28 -2.19
C LEU A 77 2.44 -4.51 -0.83
N GLY A 78 2.68 -5.68 -0.22
CA GLY A 78 2.26 -5.99 1.15
C GLY A 78 3.09 -5.30 2.24
N GLN A 79 4.24 -4.71 1.93
CA GLN A 79 5.16 -4.18 2.94
C GLN A 79 4.72 -2.81 3.46
N GLY A 80 4.88 -2.63 4.77
CA GLY A 80 4.50 -1.40 5.45
C GLY A 80 5.30 -0.18 5.01
N SER A 81 6.47 -0.34 4.38
CA SER A 81 7.24 0.77 3.82
C SER A 81 6.56 1.33 2.58
N PHE A 82 6.20 0.46 1.63
CA PHE A 82 5.49 0.79 0.40
C PHE A 82 4.13 1.41 0.71
N LEU A 83 3.36 0.74 1.57
CA LEU A 83 2.00 1.18 1.95
C LEU A 83 2.00 2.54 2.66
N THR A 84 3.02 2.85 3.47
CA THR A 84 3.11 4.13 4.17
C THR A 84 3.65 5.25 3.29
N VAL A 85 4.68 5.01 2.46
CA VAL A 85 5.24 6.07 1.60
C VAL A 85 4.26 6.49 0.49
N SER A 86 3.40 5.57 0.07
CA SER A 86 2.34 5.80 -0.92
C SER A 86 1.04 6.37 -0.35
N SER A 87 1.02 6.75 0.94
CA SER A 87 -0.16 7.25 1.64
C SER A 87 0.05 8.66 2.18
N MET A 88 -1.03 9.29 2.65
CA MET A 88 -0.97 10.55 3.41
C MET A 88 -0.83 10.26 4.91
N ALA A 89 -0.42 11.26 5.69
CA ALA A 89 -0.19 11.09 7.13
C ALA A 89 -1.44 10.59 7.90
N ASN A 90 -2.63 11.02 7.47
CA ASN A 90 -3.91 10.73 8.14
C ASN A 90 -4.86 9.83 7.32
N ARG A 91 -4.51 9.44 6.09
CA ARG A 91 -5.39 8.66 5.21
C ARG A 91 -4.63 7.92 4.11
N THR A 92 -5.26 6.92 3.52
CA THR A 92 -4.75 6.27 2.30
C THR A 92 -4.80 7.22 1.10
N SER A 93 -4.11 6.85 0.02
CA SER A 93 -4.19 7.57 -1.26
C SER A 93 -4.12 6.56 -2.41
N PRO A 94 -5.27 6.11 -2.95
CA PRO A 94 -5.29 5.20 -4.09
C PRO A 94 -4.53 5.75 -5.31
N VAL A 95 -4.64 7.05 -5.56
CA VAL A 95 -3.93 7.75 -6.64
C VAL A 95 -2.41 7.61 -6.48
N THR A 96 -1.87 7.92 -5.30
CA THR A 96 -0.43 7.85 -5.05
C THR A 96 0.07 6.41 -5.06
N ARG A 97 -0.69 5.46 -4.48
CA ARG A 97 -0.39 4.02 -4.54
C ARG A 97 -0.29 3.51 -5.96
N GLY A 98 -1.34 3.72 -6.75
CA GLY A 98 -1.37 3.31 -8.15
C GLY A 98 -0.27 3.96 -8.98
N LYS A 99 -0.05 5.28 -8.81
CA LYS A 99 1.04 6.00 -9.49
C LYS A 99 2.41 5.42 -9.15
N MET A 100 2.67 5.11 -7.88
CA MET A 100 3.93 4.48 -7.47
C MET A 100 4.10 3.09 -8.10
N ILE A 101 3.03 2.29 -8.21
CA ILE A 101 3.08 1.00 -8.89
C ILE A 101 3.51 1.18 -10.36
N LEU A 102 2.84 2.07 -11.10
CA LEU A 102 3.20 2.36 -12.50
C LEU A 102 4.64 2.84 -12.65
N MET A 103 5.07 3.77 -11.82
CA MET A 103 6.39 4.38 -11.94
C MET A 103 7.51 3.41 -11.61
N ILE A 104 7.36 2.62 -10.53
CA ILE A 104 8.43 1.74 -10.03
C ILE A 104 8.52 0.46 -10.86
N PHE A 105 7.38 -0.13 -11.24
CA PHE A 105 7.36 -1.48 -11.83
C PHE A 105 7.09 -1.48 -13.33
N PHE A 106 6.34 -0.51 -13.84
CA PHE A 106 6.02 -0.43 -15.27
C PHE A 106 6.82 0.63 -16.03
N GLY A 107 7.59 1.48 -15.31
CA GLY A 107 8.36 2.56 -15.92
C GLY A 107 7.50 3.65 -16.58
N ILE A 108 6.21 3.71 -16.24
CA ILE A 108 5.25 4.67 -16.81
C ILE A 108 5.09 5.83 -15.84
N ILE A 109 5.24 7.06 -16.34
CA ILE A 109 5.04 8.29 -15.58
C ILE A 109 3.68 8.89 -15.99
N PRO A 110 2.65 8.83 -15.13
CA PRO A 110 1.39 9.51 -15.41
C PRO A 110 1.58 11.03 -15.52
N PRO A 111 0.77 11.74 -16.32
CA PRO A 111 0.84 13.19 -16.43
C PRO A 111 0.59 13.85 -15.09
N ASP A 112 1.11 15.07 -14.93
CA ASP A 112 0.82 15.88 -13.75
C ASP A 112 -0.67 16.23 -13.69
N PRO A 113 -1.24 16.37 -12.46
CA PRO A 113 -2.62 16.78 -12.32
C PRO A 113 -2.83 18.18 -12.94
N PRO A 114 -4.01 18.46 -13.52
CA PRO A 114 -4.33 19.78 -14.06
C PRO A 114 -4.12 20.91 -13.03
N PRO A 115 -3.81 22.13 -13.48
CA PRO A 115 -3.79 23.28 -12.58
C PRO A 115 -5.18 23.48 -11.94
N ASN A 116 -5.20 23.88 -10.66
CA ASN A 116 -6.43 24.16 -9.88
C ASN A 116 -7.32 22.95 -9.53
N VAL A 117 -6.77 21.73 -9.50
CA VAL A 117 -7.49 20.57 -8.92
C VAL A 117 -7.80 20.86 -7.45
N LYS A 118 -9.09 20.82 -7.10
CA LYS A 118 -9.55 20.97 -5.71
C LYS A 118 -9.01 19.80 -4.87
N PRO A 119 -8.61 20.01 -3.61
CA PRO A 119 -8.27 18.90 -2.72
C PRO A 119 -9.42 17.90 -2.58
N LEU A 120 -9.08 16.64 -2.29
CA LEU A 120 -10.07 15.62 -1.94
C LEU A 120 -10.87 16.07 -0.71
N ASN A 121 -12.20 15.98 -0.77
CA ASN A 121 -13.06 16.28 0.38
C ASN A 121 -12.89 15.19 1.46
N THR A 122 -12.41 15.58 2.63
CA THR A 122 -12.21 14.70 3.79
C THR A 122 -13.24 14.92 4.90
N ASP A 123 -14.12 15.91 4.78
CA ASP A 123 -15.07 16.32 5.83
C ASP A 123 -16.42 15.58 5.72
N ASN A 124 -16.44 14.48 4.97
CA ASN A 124 -17.58 13.58 4.82
C ASN A 124 -17.26 12.22 5.45
N ASN A 125 -18.29 11.45 5.83
CA ASN A 125 -18.14 10.09 6.34
C ASN A 125 -18.30 9.05 5.22
N LEU A 126 -17.64 9.29 4.08
CA LEU A 126 -17.65 8.37 2.94
C LEU A 126 -16.39 7.51 2.92
N PRO A 127 -16.46 6.22 2.53
CA PRO A 127 -15.27 5.42 2.32
C PRO A 127 -14.39 6.05 1.23
N MET A 128 -13.08 5.81 1.30
CA MET A 128 -12.08 6.38 0.39
C MET A 128 -12.44 6.17 -1.09
N ARG A 129 -12.96 4.99 -1.46
CA ARG A 129 -13.44 4.72 -2.82
C ARG A 129 -14.49 5.74 -3.26
N ALA A 130 -15.54 5.94 -2.46
CA ALA A 130 -16.61 6.87 -2.78
C ALA A 130 -16.12 8.33 -2.83
N ARG A 131 -15.20 8.71 -1.93
CA ARG A 131 -14.53 10.03 -2.00
C ARG A 131 -13.77 10.22 -3.31
N MET A 132 -13.05 9.20 -3.76
CA MET A 132 -12.29 9.22 -5.01
C MET A 132 -13.21 9.30 -6.23
N GLU A 133 -14.28 8.49 -6.27
CA GLU A 133 -15.30 8.52 -7.32
C GLU A 133 -15.95 9.90 -7.44
N GLN A 134 -16.32 10.52 -6.32
CA GLN A 134 -16.85 11.88 -6.31
C GLN A 134 -15.81 12.88 -6.87
N HIS A 135 -14.55 12.74 -6.45
CA HIS A 135 -13.46 13.62 -6.87
C HIS A 135 -13.14 13.54 -8.36
N ARG A 136 -13.21 12.34 -8.95
CA ARG A 136 -12.96 12.10 -10.39
C ARG A 136 -14.22 12.07 -11.25
N SER A 137 -15.34 12.58 -10.75
CA SER A 137 -16.60 12.67 -11.49
C SER A 137 -16.50 13.48 -12.80
N ASN A 138 -15.49 14.35 -12.92
CA ASN A 138 -15.16 15.02 -14.17
C ASN A 138 -14.51 14.03 -15.16
N PRO A 139 -15.06 13.82 -16.37
CA PRO A 139 -14.49 12.93 -17.39
C PRO A 139 -13.01 13.22 -17.72
N ALA A 140 -12.59 14.49 -17.66
CA ALA A 140 -11.19 14.86 -17.90
C ALA A 140 -10.23 14.27 -16.86
N CYS A 141 -10.67 14.11 -15.60
CA CYS A 141 -9.89 13.48 -14.54
C CYS A 141 -9.90 11.95 -14.67
N ALA A 142 -11.07 11.38 -15.00
CA ALA A 142 -11.27 9.93 -15.07
C ALA A 142 -10.34 9.26 -16.09
N ASN A 143 -10.07 9.90 -17.23
CA ASN A 143 -9.26 9.36 -18.32
C ASN A 143 -7.83 8.99 -17.91
N CYS A 144 -7.20 9.75 -17.02
CA CYS A 144 -5.87 9.41 -16.52
C CYS A 144 -5.97 8.42 -15.35
N HIS A 145 -6.92 8.64 -14.44
CA HIS A 145 -7.07 7.85 -13.21
C HIS A 145 -7.39 6.37 -13.48
N ILE A 146 -8.14 6.05 -14.54
CA ILE A 146 -8.48 4.67 -14.90
C ILE A 146 -7.23 3.78 -15.11
N THR A 147 -6.08 4.38 -15.43
CA THR A 147 -4.84 3.66 -15.73
C THR A 147 -4.14 3.14 -14.46
N PHE A 148 -4.35 3.77 -13.30
CA PHE A 148 -3.56 3.49 -12.10
C PHE A 148 -4.33 3.51 -10.79
N GLU A 149 -5.38 4.33 -10.66
CA GLU A 149 -6.18 4.39 -9.45
C GLU A 149 -6.75 3.01 -9.05
N PRO A 150 -7.21 2.16 -9.98
CA PRO A 150 -7.64 0.80 -9.63
C PRO A 150 -6.57 -0.02 -8.89
N LEU A 151 -5.30 0.08 -9.29
CA LEU A 151 -4.20 -0.63 -8.62
C LEU A 151 -4.00 -0.16 -7.18
N GLY A 152 -4.21 1.14 -6.93
CA GLY A 152 -4.20 1.68 -5.57
C GLY A 152 -5.44 1.30 -4.76
N ILE A 153 -6.59 1.20 -5.40
CA ILE A 153 -7.85 0.74 -4.81
C ILE A 153 -7.73 -0.72 -4.35
N ALA A 154 -7.06 -1.58 -5.12
CA ALA A 154 -6.75 -2.96 -4.70
C ALA A 154 -6.04 -3.04 -3.34
N LEU A 155 -5.27 -2.00 -2.97
CA LEU A 155 -4.56 -1.96 -1.69
C LEU A 155 -5.38 -1.33 -0.55
N GLU A 156 -6.64 -0.93 -0.75
CA GLU A 156 -7.37 -0.13 0.25
C GLU A 156 -7.66 -0.87 1.55
N ASN A 157 -7.69 -2.20 1.55
CA ASN A 157 -7.72 -2.96 2.80
C ASN A 157 -6.50 -2.69 3.69
N PHE A 158 -5.40 -2.15 3.17
CA PHE A 158 -4.31 -1.61 3.98
C PHE A 158 -4.53 -0.14 4.30
N ASN A 159 -4.61 0.20 5.60
CA ASN A 159 -4.62 1.59 6.03
C ASN A 159 -3.28 2.31 5.72
N SER A 160 -3.20 3.62 5.95
CA SER A 160 -1.99 4.43 5.69
C SER A 160 -0.74 3.94 6.43
N SER A 161 -0.94 3.14 7.46
CA SER A 161 0.09 2.59 8.33
C SER A 161 0.47 1.14 7.97
N GLY A 162 -0.19 0.56 6.96
CA GLY A 162 0.03 -0.80 6.44
C GLY A 162 -0.72 -1.91 7.17
N GLN A 163 -1.65 -1.59 8.07
CA GLN A 163 -2.47 -2.58 8.77
C GLN A 163 -3.70 -2.94 7.95
N TRP A 164 -4.09 -4.20 8.02
CA TRP A 164 -5.31 -4.69 7.38
C TRP A 164 -6.57 -4.16 8.07
N ARG A 165 -7.59 -3.85 7.29
CA ARG A 165 -8.94 -3.45 7.71
C ARG A 165 -9.96 -3.98 6.71
N ASN A 166 -11.16 -4.27 7.21
CA ASN A 166 -12.28 -4.72 6.38
C ASN A 166 -13.30 -3.61 6.13
N THR A 167 -13.21 -2.52 6.88
CA THR A 167 -14.14 -1.39 6.78
C THR A 167 -13.40 -0.06 6.70
N ASP A 168 -14.05 0.92 6.06
CA ASP A 168 -13.64 2.31 5.95
C ASP A 168 -14.85 3.20 6.21
N ASP A 169 -14.73 4.13 7.16
CA ASP A 169 -15.82 5.00 7.59
C ASP A 169 -17.16 4.25 7.80
N GLY A 170 -17.09 3.07 8.45
CA GLY A 170 -18.25 2.23 8.78
C GLY A 170 -18.78 1.37 7.63
N SER A 171 -18.25 1.51 6.42
CA SER A 171 -18.67 0.74 5.24
C SER A 171 -17.66 -0.38 4.92
N PRO A 172 -18.11 -1.54 4.39
CA PRO A 172 -17.18 -2.54 3.86
C PRO A 172 -16.26 -1.96 2.79
N ILE A 173 -15.00 -2.36 2.80
CA ILE A 173 -14.04 -1.97 1.76
C ILE A 173 -14.29 -2.81 0.52
N ASP A 174 -14.57 -2.11 -0.58
CA ASP A 174 -14.48 -2.68 -1.92
C ASP A 174 -13.09 -2.38 -2.48
N ALA A 175 -12.30 -3.43 -2.69
CA ALA A 175 -10.96 -3.37 -3.29
C ALA A 175 -10.93 -3.95 -4.72
N SER A 176 -12.09 -4.21 -5.32
CA SER A 176 -12.18 -4.71 -6.69
C SER A 176 -11.83 -3.66 -7.74
N GLY A 177 -11.39 -4.10 -8.90
CA GLY A 177 -11.10 -3.20 -10.01
C GLY A 177 -10.85 -3.95 -11.29
N ALA A 178 -10.34 -3.23 -12.28
CA ALA A 178 -9.89 -3.82 -13.53
C ALA A 178 -8.59 -3.17 -13.98
N PHE A 179 -7.75 -3.97 -14.63
CA PHE A 179 -6.63 -3.50 -15.42
C PHE A 179 -7.12 -2.79 -16.68
N VAL A 180 -6.20 -2.11 -17.37
CA VAL A 180 -6.51 -1.34 -18.60
C VAL A 180 -7.03 -2.20 -19.76
N ASP A 181 -6.72 -3.49 -19.75
CA ASP A 181 -7.21 -4.48 -20.72
C ASP A 181 -8.60 -5.04 -20.35
N GLY A 182 -9.16 -4.63 -19.21
CA GLY A 182 -10.45 -5.10 -18.69
C GLY A 182 -10.37 -6.33 -17.80
N THR A 183 -9.19 -6.92 -17.59
CA THR A 183 -8.99 -8.04 -16.65
C THR A 183 -9.36 -7.58 -15.24
N LYS A 184 -10.26 -8.31 -14.58
CA LYS A 184 -10.78 -7.95 -13.25
C LYS A 184 -9.89 -8.51 -12.14
N PHE A 185 -9.83 -7.81 -11.02
CA PHE A 185 -9.19 -8.26 -9.79
C PHE A 185 -10.03 -7.88 -8.57
N ASN A 186 -9.81 -8.56 -7.46
CA ASN A 186 -10.43 -8.31 -6.16
C ASN A 186 -9.38 -8.26 -5.05
N GLY A 187 -8.81 -7.06 -4.87
CA GLY A 187 -7.83 -6.81 -3.81
C GLY A 187 -6.40 -7.20 -4.19
N PRO A 188 -5.48 -7.16 -3.21
CA PRO A 188 -4.05 -7.18 -3.46
C PRO A 188 -3.51 -8.56 -3.88
N ALA A 189 -4.18 -9.64 -3.49
CA ALA A 189 -3.76 -11.00 -3.84
C ALA A 189 -4.00 -11.35 -5.32
N GLU A 190 -4.78 -10.55 -6.04
CA GLU A 190 -5.10 -10.73 -7.46
C GLU A 190 -4.44 -9.67 -8.37
N LEU A 191 -3.52 -8.87 -7.82
CA LEU A 191 -2.65 -7.96 -8.58
C LEU A 191 -1.43 -8.69 -9.12
#